data_AF-A0A971VZT8-F1
#
_entry.id   AF-A0A971VZT8-F1
#
_cell.length_a   1.000
_cell.length_b   1.000
_cell.length_c   1.000
_cell.angle_alpha   90.00
_cell.angle_beta   90.00
_cell.angle_gamma   90.00
#
_symmetry.space_group_name_H-M   'P 1'
#
loop_
_entity.id
_entity.type
_entity.pdbx_description
1 polymer ?
#
loop_
_entity_poly.entity_id
_entity_poly.type
_entity_poly.pdbx_seq_one_letter_code
_entity_poly.pdbx_strand_id
1 'polypeptide(L)'
;MNRRPYIIILAVLLIAIAATVGYMYYKKMPQVSNDETKEMLEGYKAGLEEAYAELNDTYAKLAVDKDPAKWHSFSSEWMPKLSGIRPANIDKRLPSKYDGKKNLLVSTHGALISLWTEYNKDFTGDETDQERVKEMKTGIEDVFENLEI
;
A
#
# COMPACT_ATOMS: atom_id res chain seq x y z
N MET A 1 30.50 39.35 -0.85
CA MET A 1 30.49 37.89 -0.57
C MET A 1 29.17 37.30 -1.02
N ASN A 2 29.19 36.40 -2.02
CA ASN A 2 28.00 35.69 -2.49
C ASN A 2 27.46 34.80 -1.36
N ARG A 3 26.27 35.12 -0.84
CA ARG A 3 25.61 34.36 0.25
C ARG A 3 25.00 33.04 -0.21
N ARG A 4 24.83 32.85 -1.53
CA ARG A 4 24.25 31.64 -2.15
C ARG A 4 24.93 30.32 -1.76
N PRO A 5 26.28 30.18 -1.78
CA PRO A 5 26.94 28.94 -1.34
C PRO A 5 26.70 28.61 0.14
N TYR A 6 26.64 29.61 1.03
CA TYR A 6 26.39 29.39 2.45
C TYR A 6 24.98 28.86 2.73
N ILE A 7 23.97 29.30 1.98
CA ILE A 7 22.59 28.82 2.12
C ILE A 7 22.49 27.34 1.72
N ILE A 8 23.19 26.93 0.65
CA ILE A 8 23.22 25.53 0.19
C ILE A 8 23.90 24.64 1.24
N ILE A 9 25.05 25.06 1.76
CA ILE A 9 25.78 24.32 2.81
C ILE A 9 24.92 24.17 4.07
N LEU A 10 24.23 25.24 4.49
CA LEU A 10 23.33 25.22 5.64
C LEU A 10 22.15 24.25 5.42
N ALA A 11 21.55 24.23 4.23
CA ALA A 11 20.45 23.32 3.91
C ALA A 11 20.88 21.84 3.95
N VAL A 12 22.05 21.52 3.40
CA VAL A 12 22.60 20.14 3.47
C VAL A 12 22.87 19.73 4.91
N LEU A 13 23.41 20.63 5.74
CA LEU A 13 23.62 20.39 7.18
C LEU A 13 22.30 20.12 7.92
N LEU A 14 21.25 20.90 7.64
CA LEU A 14 19.93 20.71 8.26
C LEU A 14 19.30 19.36 7.86
N ILE A 15 19.44 18.93 6.61
CA ILE A 15 18.99 17.61 6.14
C ILE A 15 19.76 16.49 6.86
N ALA A 16 21.09 16.62 6.98
CA ALA A 16 21.91 15.63 7.67
C ALA A 16 21.57 15.51 9.17
N ILE A 17 21.29 16.64 9.83
CA ILE A 17 20.83 16.68 11.22
C ILE A 17 19.45 16.01 11.34
N ALA A 18 18.50 16.36 10.46
CA ALA A 18 17.17 15.76 10.46
C ALA A 18 17.22 14.23 10.25
N ALA A 19 18.06 13.75 9.34
CA ALA A 19 18.27 12.31 9.13
C ALA A 19 18.87 11.62 10.37
N THR A 20 19.86 12.25 11.02
CA THR A 20 20.52 11.71 12.22
C THR A 20 19.56 11.65 13.41
N VAL A 21 18.79 12.72 13.64
CA VAL A 21 17.77 12.79 14.70
C VAL A 21 16.66 11.78 14.44
N GLY A 22 16.19 11.66 13.19
CA GLY A 22 15.20 10.66 12.77
C GLY A 22 15.68 9.23 13.02
N TYR A 23 16.94 8.92 12.69
CA TYR A 23 17.52 7.59 12.93
C TYR A 23 17.65 7.26 14.42
N MET A 24 18.11 8.20 15.25
CA MET A 24 18.20 7.99 16.69
C MET A 24 16.83 7.83 17.34
N TYR A 25 15.84 8.61 16.88
CA TYR A 25 14.46 8.49 17.35
C TYR A 25 13.86 7.12 16.99
N TYR A 26 14.05 6.65 15.75
CA TYR A 26 13.65 5.32 15.32
C TYR A 26 14.23 4.21 16.22
N LYS A 27 15.53 4.28 16.53
CA LYS A 27 16.19 3.29 17.41
C LYS A 27 15.66 3.27 18.85
N LYS A 28 15.02 4.35 19.32
CA LYS A 28 14.45 4.45 20.66
C LYS A 28 12.97 4.07 20.73
N MET A 29 12.30 3.87 19.59
CA MET A 29 10.91 3.40 19.59
C MET A 29 10.81 1.96 20.12
N PRO A 30 9.76 1.65 20.90
CA PRO A 30 9.42 0.28 21.25
C PRO A 30 9.28 -0.56 19.97
N GLN A 31 10.04 -1.65 19.91
CA GLN A 31 10.01 -2.57 18.79
C GLN A 31 8.94 -3.63 19.07
N VAL A 32 8.11 -3.92 18.06
CA VAL A 32 7.16 -5.03 18.10
C VAL A 32 7.93 -6.36 18.12
N SER A 33 7.44 -7.36 18.86
CA SER A 33 8.13 -8.65 18.94
C SER A 33 8.16 -9.36 17.56
N ASN A 34 9.03 -10.37 17.41
CA ASN A 34 9.08 -11.13 16.16
C ASN A 34 7.77 -11.86 15.87
N ASP A 35 7.17 -12.48 16.90
CA ASP A 35 5.95 -13.27 16.75
C ASP A 35 4.76 -12.38 16.41
N GLU A 36 4.59 -11.27 17.13
CA GLU A 36 3.56 -10.27 16.82
C GLU A 36 3.76 -9.66 15.43
N THR A 37 5.01 -9.41 15.02
CA THR A 37 5.29 -8.88 13.67
C THR A 37 4.92 -9.90 12.61
N LYS A 38 5.27 -11.17 12.82
CA LYS A 38 4.97 -12.25 11.88
C LYS A 38 3.46 -12.41 11.72
N GLU A 39 2.74 -12.61 12.82
CA GLU A 39 1.28 -12.76 12.83
C GLU A 39 0.58 -11.56 12.18
N MET A 40 1.01 -10.35 12.51
CA MET A 40 0.47 -9.12 11.93
C MET A 40 0.66 -9.07 10.40
N LEU A 41 1.86 -9.42 9.90
CA LEU A 41 2.14 -9.38 8.47
C LEU A 41 1.45 -10.52 7.71
N GLU A 42 1.33 -11.71 8.32
CA GLU A 42 0.54 -12.83 7.77
C GLU A 42 -0.94 -12.45 7.66
N GLY A 43 -1.53 -11.89 8.72
CA GLY A 43 -2.90 -11.39 8.68
C GLY A 43 -3.09 -10.25 7.68
N TYR A 44 -2.09 -9.38 7.53
CA TYR A 44 -2.14 -8.30 6.54
C TYR A 44 -2.10 -8.85 5.11
N LYS A 45 -1.23 -9.82 4.81
CA LYS A 45 -1.16 -10.51 3.51
C LYS A 45 -2.50 -11.19 3.19
N ALA A 46 -3.03 -12.00 4.11
CA ALA A 46 -4.29 -12.70 3.92
C ALA A 46 -5.47 -11.75 3.65
N GLY A 47 -5.58 -10.66 4.42
CA GLY A 47 -6.61 -9.66 4.18
C GLY A 47 -6.51 -9.03 2.79
N LEU A 48 -5.29 -8.67 2.35
CA LEU A 48 -5.07 -8.10 1.03
C LEU A 48 -5.40 -9.09 -0.10
N GLU A 49 -5.11 -10.38 0.07
CA GLU A 49 -5.48 -11.45 -0.87
C GLU A 49 -6.99 -11.58 -1.01
N GLU A 50 -7.72 -11.60 0.12
CA GLU A 50 -9.18 -11.64 0.12
C GLU A 50 -9.78 -10.40 -0.55
N ALA A 51 -9.27 -9.21 -0.25
CA ALA A 51 -9.72 -7.96 -0.86
C ALA A 51 -9.46 -7.92 -2.37
N TYR A 52 -8.31 -8.45 -2.81
CA TYR A 52 -7.97 -8.58 -4.23
C TYR A 52 -8.93 -9.51 -4.97
N ALA A 53 -9.21 -10.69 -4.40
CA ALA A 53 -10.13 -11.65 -4.99
C ALA A 53 -11.55 -11.04 -5.10
N GLU A 54 -12.03 -10.43 -4.02
CA GLU A 54 -13.35 -9.78 -3.98
C GLU A 54 -13.50 -8.66 -5.02
N LEU A 55 -12.46 -7.82 -5.17
CA LEU A 55 -12.45 -6.75 -6.16
C LEU A 55 -12.55 -7.29 -7.59
N ASN A 56 -11.71 -8.28 -7.94
CA ASN A 56 -11.70 -8.86 -9.28
C ASN A 56 -13.01 -9.58 -9.60
N ASP A 57 -13.50 -10.40 -8.67
CA ASP A 57 -14.74 -11.16 -8.85
C ASP A 57 -15.95 -10.24 -9.02
N THR A 58 -16.00 -9.15 -8.26
CA THR A 58 -17.09 -8.18 -8.34
C THR A 58 -17.00 -7.36 -9.62
N TYR A 59 -15.80 -6.88 -9.96
CA TYR A 59 -15.58 -6.18 -11.22
C TYR A 59 -15.98 -7.05 -12.43
N ALA A 60 -15.56 -8.32 -12.47
CA ALA A 60 -15.91 -9.22 -13.57
C ALA A 60 -17.43 -9.41 -13.75
N LYS A 61 -18.20 -9.39 -12.66
CA LYS A 61 -19.68 -9.48 -12.69
C LYS A 61 -20.32 -8.18 -13.16
N LEU A 62 -19.82 -7.04 -12.69
CA LEU A 62 -20.41 -5.72 -12.94
C LEU A 62 -19.92 -5.06 -14.23
N ALA A 63 -18.77 -5.48 -14.78
CA ALA A 63 -18.24 -4.93 -16.03
C ALA A 63 -19.11 -5.30 -17.26
N VAL A 64 -20.00 -6.28 -17.14
CA VAL A 64 -20.90 -6.71 -18.22
C VAL A 64 -22.02 -5.71 -18.47
N ASP A 65 -22.65 -5.20 -17.40
CA ASP A 65 -23.73 -4.22 -17.47
C ASP A 65 -23.28 -2.78 -17.20
N LYS A 66 -22.06 -2.61 -16.65
CA LYS A 66 -21.42 -1.32 -16.33
C LYS A 66 -22.33 -0.43 -15.48
N ASP A 67 -23.10 -1.03 -14.57
CA ASP A 67 -24.06 -0.30 -13.72
C ASP A 67 -23.31 0.54 -12.66
N PRO A 68 -23.35 1.89 -12.75
CA PRO A 68 -22.62 2.74 -11.81
C PRO A 68 -23.17 2.67 -10.39
N ALA A 69 -24.47 2.40 -10.21
CA ALA A 69 -25.09 2.34 -8.89
C ALA A 69 -24.64 1.08 -8.14
N LYS A 70 -24.54 -0.06 -8.84
CA LYS A 70 -24.01 -1.30 -8.25
C LYS A 70 -22.53 -1.16 -7.90
N TRP A 71 -21.73 -0.57 -8.78
CA TRP A 71 -20.32 -0.33 -8.51
C TRP A 71 -20.12 0.62 -7.32
N HIS A 72 -20.93 1.67 -7.22
CA HIS A 72 -20.91 2.59 -6.09
C HIS A 72 -21.26 1.89 -4.77
N SER A 73 -22.32 1.07 -4.76
CA SER A 73 -22.71 0.30 -3.57
C SER A 73 -21.56 -0.60 -3.10
N PHE A 74 -20.97 -1.38 -4.00
CA PHE A 74 -19.80 -2.20 -3.69
C PHE A 74 -18.63 -1.36 -3.16
N SER A 75 -18.27 -0.29 -3.86
CA SER A 75 -17.12 0.56 -3.50
C SER A 75 -17.29 1.21 -2.13
N SER A 76 -18.53 1.56 -1.75
CA SER A 76 -18.84 2.18 -0.46
C SER A 76 -18.60 1.26 0.74
N GLU A 77 -18.66 -0.07 0.52
CA GLU A 77 -18.37 -1.08 1.54
C GLU A 77 -16.93 -1.57 1.46
N TRP A 78 -16.45 -1.81 0.24
CA TRP A 78 -15.14 -2.40 -0.02
C TRP A 78 -13.98 -1.47 0.32
N MET A 79 -14.06 -0.17 0.00
CA MET A 79 -12.96 0.78 0.29
C MET A 79 -12.70 0.96 1.80
N PRO A 80 -13.73 1.13 2.66
CA PRO A 80 -13.53 1.10 4.11
C PRO A 80 -12.98 -0.23 4.62
N LYS A 81 -13.46 -1.36 4.08
CA LYS A 81 -12.93 -2.70 4.42
C LYS A 81 -11.45 -2.80 4.09
N LEU A 82 -11.02 -2.40 2.89
CA LEU A 82 -9.62 -2.38 2.49
C LEU A 82 -8.77 -1.51 3.43
N SER A 83 -9.25 -0.32 3.76
CA SER A 83 -8.56 0.59 4.68
C SER A 83 -8.38 -0.03 6.08
N GLY A 84 -9.38 -0.79 6.53
CA GLY A 84 -9.37 -1.49 7.83
C GLY A 84 -8.43 -2.70 7.91
N ILE A 85 -8.01 -3.26 6.77
CA ILE A 85 -7.06 -4.38 6.72
C ILE A 85 -5.65 -3.95 7.17
N ARG A 86 -5.31 -2.65 7.02
CA ARG A 86 -4.01 -2.13 7.44
C ARG A 86 -3.83 -2.26 8.96
N PRO A 87 -2.84 -3.03 9.45
CA PRO A 87 -2.68 -3.23 10.89
C PRO A 87 -2.28 -1.94 11.62
N ALA A 88 -2.83 -1.71 12.80
CA ALA A 88 -2.53 -0.51 13.61
C ALA A 88 -1.03 -0.40 13.99
N ASN A 89 -0.32 -1.53 14.09
CA ASN A 89 1.09 -1.57 14.44
C ASN A 89 2.03 -1.49 13.22
N ILE A 90 1.52 -1.39 11.99
CA ILE A 90 2.36 -1.42 10.79
C ILE A 90 3.36 -0.26 10.73
N ASP A 91 3.03 0.88 11.36
CA ASP A 91 3.87 2.07 11.40
C ASP A 91 4.82 2.09 12.61
N LYS A 92 4.72 1.12 13.52
CA LYS A 92 5.68 0.93 14.61
C LYS A 92 6.99 0.36 14.06
N ARG A 93 8.03 0.42 14.90
CA ARG A 93 9.31 -0.20 14.58
C ARG A 93 9.18 -1.72 14.60
N LEU A 94 9.48 -2.34 13.46
CA LEU A 94 9.52 -3.78 13.29
C LEU A 94 10.96 -4.30 13.35
N PRO A 95 11.19 -5.59 13.63
CA PRO A 95 12.49 -6.21 13.41
C PRO A 95 12.91 -6.06 11.94
N SER A 96 14.16 -5.67 11.68
CA SER A 96 14.63 -5.27 10.34
C SER A 96 14.48 -6.34 9.26
N LYS A 97 14.46 -7.62 9.63
CA LYS A 97 14.20 -8.73 8.69
C LYS A 97 12.80 -8.69 8.05
N TYR A 98 11.87 -7.92 8.63
CA TYR A 98 10.51 -7.73 8.13
C TYR A 98 10.31 -6.42 7.35
N ASP A 99 11.28 -5.49 7.33
CA ASP A 99 11.09 -4.17 6.71
C ASP A 99 10.75 -4.28 5.22
N GLY A 100 11.46 -5.14 4.48
CA GLY A 100 11.16 -5.40 3.06
C GLY A 100 9.77 -6.00 2.86
N LYS A 101 9.37 -6.94 3.72
CA LYS A 101 8.06 -7.61 3.66
C LYS A 101 6.91 -6.64 3.93
N LYS A 102 7.06 -5.81 4.96
CA LYS A 102 6.16 -4.69 5.25
C LYS A 102 6.01 -3.78 4.03
N ASN A 103 7.12 -3.36 3.43
CA ASN A 103 7.09 -2.41 2.32
C ASN A 103 6.39 -2.98 1.09
N LEU A 104 6.57 -4.27 0.81
CA LEU A 104 5.84 -4.98 -0.24
C LEU A 104 4.33 -4.95 0.05
N LEU A 105 3.89 -5.36 1.24
CA LEU A 105 2.46 -5.37 1.59
C LEU A 105 1.82 -3.98 1.59
N VAL A 106 2.52 -2.95 2.08
CA VAL A 106 2.05 -1.55 2.01
C VAL A 106 1.93 -1.09 0.56
N SER A 107 2.87 -1.46 -0.30
CA SER A 107 2.81 -1.14 -1.74
C SER A 107 1.67 -1.88 -2.42
N THR A 108 1.45 -3.16 -2.10
CA THR A 108 0.32 -3.96 -2.59
C THR A 108 -1.02 -3.36 -2.21
N HIS A 109 -1.18 -2.86 -0.98
CA HIS A 109 -2.37 -2.10 -0.58
C HIS A 109 -2.59 -0.89 -1.51
N GLY A 110 -1.55 -0.09 -1.75
CA GLY A 110 -1.63 1.05 -2.69
C GLY A 110 -1.95 0.62 -4.13
N ALA A 111 -1.44 -0.52 -4.56
CA ALA A 111 -1.74 -1.10 -5.87
C ALA A 111 -3.22 -1.52 -5.98
N LEU A 112 -3.82 -2.07 -4.92
CA LEU A 112 -5.26 -2.39 -4.89
C LEU A 112 -6.14 -1.14 -5.03
N ILE A 113 -5.79 -0.04 -4.37
CA ILE A 113 -6.50 1.24 -4.54
C ILE A 113 -6.37 1.74 -5.98
N SER A 114 -5.18 1.59 -6.57
CA SER A 114 -4.94 1.98 -7.96
C SER A 114 -5.72 1.11 -8.94
N LEU A 115 -5.80 -0.20 -8.70
CA LEU A 115 -6.60 -1.13 -9.49
C LEU A 115 -8.08 -0.81 -9.41
N TRP A 116 -8.61 -0.56 -8.20
CA TRP A 116 -9.98 -0.10 -8.02
C TRP A 116 -10.25 1.21 -8.77
N THR A 117 -9.32 2.16 -8.73
CA THR A 117 -9.44 3.44 -9.47
C THR A 117 -9.51 3.21 -10.97
N GLU A 118 -8.72 2.26 -11.48
CA GLU A 118 -8.72 1.93 -12.91
C GLU A 118 -10.03 1.24 -13.32
N TYR A 119 -10.54 0.31 -12.52
CA TYR A 119 -11.87 -0.29 -12.72
C TYR A 119 -13.02 0.72 -12.65
N ASN A 120 -12.92 1.72 -11.77
CA ASN A 120 -13.95 2.75 -11.64
C ASN A 120 -14.17 3.56 -12.92
N LYS A 121 -13.19 3.62 -13.83
CA LYS A 121 -13.32 4.31 -15.12
C LYS A 121 -14.42 3.73 -15.99
N ASP A 122 -14.53 2.40 -16.04
CA ASP A 122 -15.60 1.71 -16.78
C ASP A 122 -17.02 2.07 -16.33
N PHE A 123 -17.18 2.55 -15.09
CA PHE A 123 -18.46 2.94 -14.49
C PHE A 123 -18.69 4.46 -14.47
N THR A 124 -17.67 5.25 -14.78
CA THR A 124 -17.74 6.72 -14.80
C THR A 124 -17.66 7.32 -16.21
N GLY A 125 -17.44 6.48 -17.22
CA GLY A 125 -17.41 6.88 -18.63
C GLY A 125 -16.00 7.23 -19.14
N ASP A 126 -14.97 7.00 -18.32
CA ASP A 126 -13.57 7.11 -18.71
C ASP A 126 -13.06 5.80 -19.32
N GLU A 127 -11.98 5.86 -20.09
CA GLU A 127 -11.36 4.68 -20.69
C GLU A 127 -10.40 3.98 -19.72
N THR A 128 -10.63 2.69 -19.50
CA THR A 128 -9.79 1.82 -18.68
C THR A 128 -8.56 1.36 -19.47
N ASP A 129 -7.38 1.61 -18.91
CA ASP A 129 -6.09 1.17 -19.43
C ASP A 129 -5.85 -0.31 -19.08
N GLN A 130 -6.15 -1.18 -20.05
CA GLN A 130 -6.06 -2.64 -19.87
C GLN A 130 -4.62 -3.13 -19.67
N GLU A 131 -3.62 -2.45 -20.25
CA GLU A 131 -2.21 -2.81 -20.04
C GLU A 131 -1.81 -2.51 -18.60
N ARG A 132 -2.16 -1.32 -18.11
CA ARG A 132 -1.92 -0.93 -16.71
C ARG A 132 -2.66 -1.83 -15.72
N VAL A 133 -3.91 -2.21 -16.00
CA VAL A 133 -4.65 -3.20 -15.18
C VAL A 133 -3.87 -4.50 -15.09
N LYS A 134 -3.41 -5.02 -16.22
CA LYS A 134 -2.66 -6.28 -16.28
C LYS A 134 -1.36 -6.19 -15.47
N GLU A 135 -0.59 -5.11 -15.63
CA GLU A 135 0.65 -4.88 -14.88
C GLU A 135 0.41 -4.82 -13.37
N MET A 136 -0.63 -4.09 -12.93
CA MET A 136 -0.98 -4.02 -11.51
C MET A 136 -1.37 -5.38 -10.95
N LYS A 137 -2.19 -6.15 -11.67
CA LYS A 137 -2.59 -7.50 -11.27
C LYS A 137 -1.40 -8.43 -11.12
N THR A 138 -0.54 -8.49 -12.14
CA THR A 138 0.68 -9.32 -12.08
C THR A 138 1.59 -8.91 -10.92
N GLY A 139 1.78 -7.61 -10.67
CA GLY A 139 2.58 -7.15 -9.54
C GLY A 139 1.99 -7.50 -8.17
N ILE A 140 0.66 -7.48 -8.04
CA ILE A 140 -0.04 -7.89 -6.82
C ILE A 140 0.08 -9.40 -6.61
N GLU A 141 -0.20 -10.18 -7.66
CA GLU A 141 -0.14 -11.65 -7.66
C GLU A 141 1.27 -12.16 -7.33
N ASP A 142 2.31 -11.57 -7.92
CA ASP A 142 3.71 -11.90 -7.63
C ASP A 142 4.06 -11.76 -6.14
N VAL A 143 3.56 -10.69 -5.50
CA VAL A 143 3.75 -10.54 -4.05
C VAL A 143 3.03 -11.63 -3.28
N PHE A 144 1.79 -11.99 -3.65
CA PHE A 144 1.04 -13.02 -2.93
C PHE A 144 1.64 -14.42 -3.10
N GLU A 145 2.16 -14.73 -4.27
CA GLU A 145 2.77 -16.03 -4.57
C GLU A 145 4.17 -16.16 -3.94
N ASN A 146 4.98 -15.09 -3.95
CA ASN A 146 6.40 -15.18 -3.63
C ASN A 146 6.79 -14.58 -2.27
N LEU A 147 5.91 -13.84 -1.59
CA LEU A 147 6.21 -13.26 -0.29
C LEU A 147 6.07 -14.29 0.84
N GLU A 148 7.20 -14.82 1.29
CA GLU A 148 7.28 -15.62 2.52
C GLU A 148 7.45 -14.70 3.74
N ILE A 149 6.67 -14.94 4.82
CA ILE A 149 6.66 -14.11 6.04
C ILE A 149 7.41 -14.76 7.22
#